data_AF-A0A653RM17-F1
#
_entry.id   AF-A0A653RM17-F1
#
_cell.length_a   1.000
_cell.length_b   1.000
_cell.length_c   1.000
_cell.angle_alpha   90.00
_cell.angle_beta   90.00
_cell.angle_gamma   90.00
#
_symmetry.space_group_name_H-M   'P 1'
#
loop_
_entity.id
_entity.type
_entity.pdbx_description
1 polymer ?
#
loop_
_entity_poly.entity_id
_entity_poly.type
_entity_poly.pdbx_seq_one_letter_code
_entity_poly.pdbx_strand_id
1 'polypeptide(L)'
;MIYTIKKANLIKEQLRRFTTSYAHHVVGQFANIDFWLNEVINSLEVIDEYKMRFDNIYNAQKKWIEDHGTIIHEYCPICNGKCEFSSGKPNLPVLKHKHEVNDMRKELVNTAYFFLLRCFRIGLLTGEELKQKCDTIGTSIDPNDLK
;
A
#
# COMPACT_ATOMS: atom_id res chain seq x y z
N MET A 1 -0.46 -9.21 -0.35
CA MET A 1 -1.89 -8.93 -0.63
C MET A 1 -1.93 -8.01 -1.82
N ILE A 2 -2.41 -8.52 -2.97
CA ILE A 2 -2.35 -7.78 -4.23
C ILE A 2 -3.14 -6.46 -4.18
N TYR A 3 -4.21 -6.41 -3.38
CA TYR A 3 -5.05 -5.21 -3.22
C TYR A 3 -4.28 -4.04 -2.59
N THR A 4 -3.54 -4.26 -1.51
CA THR A 4 -2.74 -3.22 -0.83
C THR A 4 -1.77 -2.53 -1.79
N ILE A 5 -1.00 -3.34 -2.53
CA ILE A 5 -0.02 -2.83 -3.51
C ILE A 5 -0.73 -2.09 -4.65
N LYS A 6 -1.88 -2.60 -5.12
CA LYS A 6 -2.68 -1.93 -6.16
C LYS A 6 -3.23 -0.58 -5.70
N LYS A 7 -3.79 -0.50 -4.49
CA LYS A 7 -4.32 0.76 -3.92
C LYS A 7 -3.19 1.80 -3.79
N ALA A 8 -2.08 1.42 -3.17
CA ALA A 8 -0.94 2.30 -2.99
C ALA A 8 -0.38 2.81 -4.32
N ASN A 9 -0.27 1.93 -5.33
CA ASN A 9 0.13 2.33 -6.68
C ASN A 9 -0.84 3.34 -7.30
N LEU A 10 -2.15 3.15 -7.13
CA LEU A 10 -3.14 4.06 -7.71
C LEU A 10 -2.97 5.47 -7.12
N ILE A 11 -2.83 5.58 -5.80
CA ILE A 11 -2.62 6.86 -5.11
C ILE A 11 -1.29 7.49 -5.53
N LYS A 12 -0.20 6.71 -5.54
CA LYS A 12 1.12 7.14 -6.03
C LYS A 12 1.02 7.74 -7.43
N GLU A 13 0.36 7.04 -8.36
CA GLU A 13 0.23 7.51 -9.74
C GLU A 13 -0.59 8.81 -9.84
N GLN A 14 -1.62 9.01 -9.01
CA GLN A 14 -2.36 10.27 -8.98
C GLN A 14 -1.50 11.42 -8.46
N LEU A 15 -0.84 11.25 -7.31
CA LEU A 15 0.02 12.28 -6.73
C LEU A 15 1.18 12.64 -7.68
N ARG A 16 1.77 11.65 -8.36
CA ARG A 16 2.81 11.89 -9.37
C ARG A 16 2.29 12.71 -10.56
N ARG A 17 1.02 12.59 -10.95
CA ARG A 17 0.45 13.44 -12.00
C ARG A 17 0.30 14.88 -11.53
N PHE A 18 0.01 15.11 -10.26
CA PHE A 18 -0.13 16.47 -9.72
C PHE A 18 1.21 17.21 -9.66
N THR A 19 2.33 16.50 -9.47
CA THR A 19 3.66 17.15 -9.48
C THR A 19 4.01 17.76 -10.84
N THR A 20 3.47 17.21 -11.94
CA THR A 20 3.73 17.66 -13.32
C THR A 20 2.56 18.36 -14.01
N SER A 21 1.40 18.47 -13.34
CA SER A 21 0.19 19.10 -13.89
C SER A 21 0.29 20.63 -13.93
N TYR A 22 -0.56 21.26 -14.75
CA TYR A 22 -0.73 22.71 -14.77
C TYR A 22 -1.14 23.26 -13.40
N ALA A 23 -0.65 24.45 -13.05
CA ALA A 23 -0.86 25.03 -11.72
C ALA A 23 -2.34 25.12 -11.31
N HIS A 24 -3.23 25.51 -12.22
CA HIS A 24 -4.67 25.60 -11.92
C HIS A 24 -5.31 24.23 -11.59
N HIS A 25 -4.82 23.13 -12.17
CA HIS A 25 -5.24 21.79 -11.77
C HIS A 25 -4.73 21.44 -10.36
N VAL A 26 -3.47 21.79 -10.05
CA VAL A 26 -2.88 21.56 -8.72
C VAL A 26 -3.66 22.31 -7.65
N VAL A 27 -4.06 23.56 -7.91
CA VAL A 27 -4.91 24.35 -7.00
C VAL A 27 -6.24 23.65 -6.74
N GLY A 28 -6.90 23.11 -7.76
CA GLY A 28 -8.14 22.35 -7.59
C GLY A 28 -7.96 21.08 -6.75
N GLN A 29 -6.82 20.39 -6.88
CA GLN A 29 -6.51 19.21 -6.07
C GLN A 29 -6.07 19.58 -4.65
N PHE A 30 -5.42 20.73 -4.48
CA PHE A 30 -5.00 21.24 -3.17
C PHE A 30 -6.20 21.56 -2.27
N ALA A 31 -7.33 21.98 -2.83
CA ALA A 31 -8.58 22.12 -2.07
C ALA A 31 -9.02 20.80 -1.39
N ASN A 32 -8.50 19.65 -1.84
CA ASN A 32 -8.73 18.32 -1.29
C ASN A 32 -7.44 17.72 -0.70
N ILE A 33 -6.48 18.54 -0.27
CA ILE A 33 -5.17 18.05 0.23
C ILE A 33 -5.31 17.06 1.39
N ASP A 34 -6.24 17.30 2.32
CA ASP A 34 -6.41 16.43 3.48
C ASP A 34 -6.98 15.06 3.10
N PHE A 35 -7.83 14.99 2.07
CA PHE A 35 -8.26 13.71 1.49
C PHE A 35 -7.07 12.94 0.95
N TRP A 36 -6.20 13.60 0.16
CA TRP A 36 -5.04 12.96 -0.43
C TRP A 36 -4.03 12.48 0.62
N LEU A 37 -3.80 13.26 1.67
CA LEU A 37 -2.93 12.86 2.79
C LEU A 37 -3.52 11.71 3.58
N ASN A 38 -4.83 11.70 3.85
CA ASN A 38 -5.49 10.59 4.52
C ASN A 38 -5.40 9.29 3.69
N GLU A 39 -5.54 9.35 2.37
CA GLU A 39 -5.34 8.18 1.50
C GLU A 39 -3.90 7.66 1.55
N VAL A 40 -2.91 8.56 1.64
CA VAL A 40 -1.50 8.19 1.83
C VAL A 40 -1.30 7.53 3.20
N ILE A 41 -1.73 8.18 4.29
CA ILE A 41 -1.60 7.68 5.67
C ILE A 41 -2.24 6.31 5.80
N ASN A 42 -3.49 6.16 5.36
CA ASN A 42 -4.19 4.88 5.39
C ASN A 42 -3.45 3.81 4.59
N SER A 43 -2.89 4.16 3.43
CA SER A 43 -2.13 3.19 2.63
C SER A 43 -0.81 2.80 3.28
N LEU A 44 -0.14 3.72 3.98
CA LEU A 44 1.08 3.45 4.74
C LEU A 44 0.79 2.52 5.94
N GLU A 45 -0.25 2.81 6.72
CA GLU A 45 -0.71 1.93 7.81
C GLU A 45 -0.99 0.52 7.30
N VAL A 46 -1.74 0.43 6.20
CA VAL A 46 -2.07 -0.84 5.55
C VAL A 46 -0.78 -1.54 5.07
N ILE A 47 0.23 -0.83 4.58
CA ILE A 47 1.51 -1.43 4.19
C ILE A 47 2.26 -1.94 5.43
N ASP A 48 2.34 -1.14 6.49
CA ASP A 48 3.10 -1.45 7.70
C ASP A 48 2.49 -2.65 8.46
N GLU A 49 1.16 -2.77 8.46
CA GLU A 49 0.42 -3.91 9.04
C GLU A 49 0.40 -5.17 8.15
N TYR A 50 1.05 -5.16 6.99
CA TYR A 50 0.94 -6.23 6.01
C TYR A 50 1.25 -7.61 6.58
N LYS A 51 2.35 -7.73 7.34
CA LYS A 51 2.78 -8.99 7.94
C LYS A 51 1.79 -9.48 9.00
N MET A 52 1.36 -8.60 9.89
CA MET A 52 0.39 -8.92 10.94
C MET A 52 -0.92 -9.46 10.33
N ARG A 53 -1.45 -8.81 9.30
CA ARG A 53 -2.69 -9.28 8.66
C ARG A 53 -2.51 -10.59 7.92
N PHE A 54 -1.36 -10.81 7.30
CA PHE A 54 -1.04 -12.12 6.73
C PHE A 54 -1.04 -13.21 7.81
N ASP A 55 -0.42 -12.96 8.95
CA ASP A 55 -0.36 -13.91 10.05
C ASP A 55 -1.76 -14.21 10.62
N ASN A 56 -2.62 -13.19 10.73
CA ASN A 56 -4.02 -13.37 11.13
C ASN A 56 -4.78 -14.28 10.15
N ILE A 57 -4.63 -14.07 8.84
CA ILE A 57 -5.26 -14.91 7.81
C ILE A 57 -4.72 -16.34 7.88
N TYR A 58 -3.40 -16.49 7.98
CA TYR A 58 -2.74 -17.81 8.05
C TYR A 58 -3.22 -18.60 9.26
N ASN A 59 -3.19 -17.99 10.44
CA ASN A 59 -3.60 -18.62 11.70
C ASN A 59 -5.09 -18.97 11.69
N ALA A 60 -5.94 -18.08 11.17
CA ALA A 60 -7.38 -18.34 11.05
C ALA A 60 -7.68 -19.53 10.13
N GLN A 61 -7.03 -19.60 8.96
CA GLN A 61 -7.20 -20.73 8.04
C GLN A 61 -6.68 -22.04 8.62
N LYS A 62 -5.49 -22.01 9.24
CA LYS A 62 -4.92 -23.18 9.91
C LYS A 62 -5.86 -23.73 10.98
N LYS A 63 -6.33 -22.86 11.87
CA LYS A 63 -7.28 -23.23 12.92
C LYS A 63 -8.56 -23.83 12.34
N TRP A 64 -9.13 -23.21 11.29
CA TRP A 64 -10.33 -23.72 10.65
C TRP A 64 -10.15 -25.15 10.10
N ILE A 65 -9.03 -25.40 9.41
CA ILE A 65 -8.70 -26.71 8.83
C ILE A 65 -8.56 -27.77 9.93
N GLU A 66 -7.90 -27.41 11.04
CA GLU A 66 -7.71 -28.30 12.20
C GLU A 66 -9.04 -28.62 12.90
N ASP A 67 -9.86 -27.60 13.15
CA ASP A 67 -11.13 -27.74 13.88
C ASP A 67 -12.20 -28.50 13.06
N HIS A 68 -12.22 -28.35 11.73
CA HIS A 68 -13.28 -28.87 10.87
C HIS A 68 -12.85 -30.05 10.00
N GLY A 69 -11.58 -30.46 10.05
CA GLY A 69 -11.05 -31.56 9.24
C GLY A 69 -11.29 -31.36 7.74
N THR A 70 -11.14 -30.13 7.24
CA THR A 70 -11.44 -29.80 5.84
C THR A 70 -10.55 -30.62 4.89
N ILE A 71 -11.17 -31.32 3.92
CA ILE A 71 -10.48 -32.12 2.91
C ILE A 71 -10.72 -31.51 1.52
N ILE A 72 -9.64 -31.22 0.79
CA ILE A 72 -9.66 -30.83 -0.62
C ILE A 72 -8.98 -31.94 -1.41
N HIS A 73 -9.73 -32.53 -2.34
CA HIS A 73 -9.16 -33.51 -3.27
C HIS A 73 -8.46 -32.78 -4.41
N GLU A 74 -7.17 -33.07 -4.59
CA GLU A 74 -6.48 -32.72 -5.82
C GLU A 74 -6.82 -33.74 -6.91
N TYR A 75 -6.82 -33.28 -8.16
CA TYR A 75 -7.03 -34.14 -9.33
C TYR A 75 -5.70 -34.44 -9.99
N CYS A 76 -5.48 -35.70 -10.35
CA CYS A 76 -4.26 -36.13 -11.01
C CYS A 76 -4.22 -35.55 -12.44
N PRO A 77 -3.14 -34.84 -12.85
CA PRO A 77 -3.07 -34.26 -14.19
C PRO A 77 -2.97 -35.31 -15.31
N ILE A 78 -2.68 -36.58 -14.97
CA ILE A 78 -2.55 -37.68 -15.94
C ILE A 78 -3.88 -38.40 -16.15
N CYS A 79 -4.56 -38.81 -15.07
CA CYS A 79 -5.81 -39.60 -15.17
C CYS A 79 -7.09 -38.78 -14.91
N ASN A 80 -6.96 -37.51 -14.50
CA ASN A 80 -8.05 -36.61 -14.12
C ASN A 80 -8.99 -37.15 -13.01
N GLY A 81 -8.56 -38.21 -12.31
CA GLY A 81 -9.25 -38.77 -11.14
C GLY A 81 -8.79 -38.11 -9.84
N LYS A 82 -9.51 -38.41 -8.74
CA LYS A 82 -9.11 -37.99 -7.40
C LYS A 82 -7.71 -38.56 -7.09
N CYS A 83 -6.78 -37.70 -6.70
CA CYS A 83 -5.41 -38.09 -6.40
C CYS A 83 -5.33 -38.79 -5.04
N GLU A 84 -5.05 -40.09 -5.06
CA GLU A 84 -4.90 -40.93 -3.86
C GLU A 84 -3.62 -40.63 -3.06
N PHE A 85 -2.64 -39.97 -3.68
CA PHE A 85 -1.40 -39.55 -3.04
C PHE A 85 -1.48 -38.17 -2.38
N SER A 86 -2.59 -37.44 -2.56
CA SER A 86 -2.76 -36.14 -1.94
C SER A 86 -3.12 -36.31 -0.46
N SER A 87 -2.50 -35.53 0.42
CA SER A 87 -2.83 -35.53 1.86
C SER A 87 -4.25 -35.05 2.16
N GLY A 88 -4.95 -34.51 1.15
CA GLY A 88 -6.27 -33.93 1.26
C GLY A 88 -6.30 -32.61 2.03
N LYS A 89 -5.18 -32.15 2.62
CA LYS A 89 -5.17 -30.92 3.41
C LYS A 89 -5.09 -29.70 2.50
N PRO A 90 -5.95 -28.67 2.71
CA PRO A 90 -5.86 -27.42 1.99
C PRO A 90 -4.49 -26.76 2.15
N ASN A 91 -4.00 -26.14 1.08
CA ASN A 91 -2.77 -25.37 1.12
C ASN A 91 -2.98 -24.06 1.91
N LEU A 92 -2.10 -23.81 2.87
CA LEU A 92 -2.11 -22.57 3.64
C LEU A 92 -1.58 -21.38 2.82
N PRO A 93 -1.96 -20.15 3.17
CA PRO A 93 -1.48 -18.95 2.49
C PRO A 93 0.04 -18.85 2.57
N VAL A 94 0.68 -18.45 1.47
CA VAL A 94 2.13 -18.19 1.41
C VAL A 94 2.36 -16.69 1.40
N LEU A 95 3.30 -16.23 2.22
CA LEU A 95 3.66 -14.81 2.25
C LEU A 95 4.38 -14.46 0.95
N LYS A 96 3.77 -13.56 0.16
CA LYS A 96 4.35 -13.03 -1.08
C LYS A 96 4.67 -11.54 -0.93
N HIS A 97 5.55 -11.02 -1.79
CA HIS A 97 5.78 -9.58 -2.00
C HIS A 97 6.43 -8.79 -0.84
N LYS A 98 7.29 -9.40 -0.01
CA LYS A 98 7.94 -8.69 1.12
C LYS A 98 8.76 -7.47 0.66
N HIS A 99 9.56 -7.62 -0.39
CA HIS A 99 10.39 -6.53 -0.91
C HIS A 99 9.55 -5.42 -1.55
N GLU A 100 8.60 -5.80 -2.42
CA GLU A 100 7.70 -4.87 -3.09
C GLU A 100 6.91 -3.98 -2.10
N VAL A 101 6.56 -4.49 -0.92
CA VAL A 101 5.84 -3.73 0.10
C VAL A 101 6.72 -2.61 0.70
N ASN A 102 7.99 -2.89 0.97
CA ASN A 102 8.93 -1.89 1.48
C ASN A 102 9.24 -0.80 0.44
N ASP A 103 9.41 -1.21 -0.81
CA ASP A 103 9.66 -0.28 -1.91
C ASP A 103 8.44 0.60 -2.17
N MET A 104 7.24 0.02 -2.14
CA MET A 104 5.97 0.75 -2.27
C MET A 104 5.80 1.80 -1.18
N ARG A 105 6.16 1.46 0.07
CA ARG A 105 6.12 2.41 1.19
C ARG A 105 6.96 3.65 0.91
N LYS A 106 8.22 3.45 0.49
CA LYS A 106 9.16 4.55 0.17
C LYS A 106 8.65 5.38 -1.00
N GLU A 107 8.21 4.74 -2.08
CA GLU A 107 7.69 5.45 -3.26
C GLU A 107 6.47 6.31 -2.96
N LEU A 108 5.56 5.80 -2.11
CA LEU A 108 4.36 6.53 -1.73
C LEU A 108 4.69 7.79 -0.90
N VAL A 109 5.58 7.65 0.10
CA VAL A 109 6.09 8.78 0.89
C VAL A 109 6.76 9.82 -0.01
N ASN A 110 7.68 9.40 -0.88
CA ASN A 110 8.42 10.30 -1.77
C ASN A 110 7.47 11.06 -2.70
N THR A 111 6.47 10.38 -3.26
CA THR A 111 5.53 11.03 -4.18
C THR A 111 4.63 12.03 -3.45
N ALA A 112 4.16 11.68 -2.24
CA ALA A 112 3.41 12.61 -1.40
C ALA A 112 4.26 13.83 -1.01
N TYR A 113 5.51 13.62 -0.62
CA TYR A 113 6.47 14.69 -0.33
C TYR A 113 6.66 15.63 -1.53
N PHE A 114 6.89 15.11 -2.74
CA PHE A 114 7.06 15.95 -3.92
C PHE A 114 5.78 16.71 -4.31
N PHE A 115 4.60 16.14 -4.06
CA PHE A 115 3.34 16.86 -4.22
C PHE A 115 3.23 18.03 -3.23
N LEU A 116 3.52 17.81 -1.96
CA LEU A 116 3.54 18.87 -0.94
C LEU A 116 4.56 19.96 -1.26
N LEU A 117 5.77 19.57 -1.68
CA LEU A 117 6.81 20.49 -2.11
C LEU A 117 6.37 21.31 -3.33
N ARG A 118 5.64 20.71 -4.27
CA ARG A 118 5.05 21.43 -5.40
C ARG A 118 4.04 22.47 -4.93
N CYS A 119 3.14 22.12 -4.00
CA CYS A 119 2.18 23.05 -3.40
C CYS A 119 2.87 24.22 -2.69
N PHE A 120 3.95 23.95 -1.94
CA PHE A 120 4.78 24.98 -1.32
C PHE A 120 5.40 25.93 -2.35
N ARG A 121 6.03 25.39 -3.41
CA ARG A 121 6.69 26.18 -4.47
C ARG A 121 5.75 27.09 -5.25
N ILE A 122 4.45 26.80 -5.27
CA ILE A 122 3.44 27.65 -5.91
C ILE A 122 2.67 28.52 -4.90
N GLY A 123 3.11 28.57 -3.65
CA GLY A 123 2.55 29.45 -2.62
C GLY A 123 1.23 28.98 -2.00
N LEU A 124 0.86 27.70 -2.15
CA LEU A 124 -0.33 27.14 -1.52
C LEU A 124 -0.08 26.65 -0.08
N LEU A 125 1.17 26.43 0.29
CA LEU A 125 1.58 26.07 1.64
C LEU A 125 2.62 27.06 2.14
N THR A 126 2.53 27.39 3.43
CA THR A 126 3.63 27.98 4.18
C THR A 126 4.68 26.91 4.55
N GLY A 127 5.86 27.34 4.97
CA GLY A 127 6.89 26.39 5.43
C GLY A 127 6.47 25.60 6.66
N GLU A 128 5.66 26.19 7.55
CA GLU A 128 5.13 25.52 8.74
C GLU A 128 4.10 24.44 8.35
N GLU A 129 3.14 24.76 7.48
CA GLU A 129 2.15 23.79 7.02
C GLU A 129 2.79 22.64 6.23
N LEU A 130 3.80 22.94 5.42
CA LEU A 130 4.59 21.91 4.74
C LEU A 130 5.21 20.94 5.74
N LYS A 131 5.86 21.47 6.80
CA LYS A 131 6.49 20.66 7.83
C LYS A 131 5.47 19.77 8.54
N GLN A 132 4.37 20.37 9.02
CA GLN A 132 3.31 19.63 9.70
C GLN A 132 2.76 18.50 8.81
N LYS A 133 2.49 18.77 7.54
CA LYS A 133 1.99 17.75 6.60
C LYS A 133 3.04 16.67 6.29
N CYS A 134 4.32 17.00 6.16
CA CYS A 134 5.39 16.01 6.02
C CYS A 134 5.49 15.09 7.25
N ASP A 135 5.40 15.66 8.46
CA ASP A 135 5.45 14.89 9.71
C ASP A 135 4.28 13.87 9.77
N THR A 136 3.08 14.22 9.29
CA THR A 136 1.92 13.31 9.27
C THR A 136 2.12 12.06 8.40
N ILE A 137 2.91 12.15 7.32
CA ILE A 137 3.21 11.01 6.44
C ILE A 137 4.53 10.31 6.82
N GLY A 138 5.15 10.71 7.94
CA GLY A 138 6.37 10.12 8.46
C GLY A 138 7.62 10.47 7.67
N THR A 139 7.71 11.68 7.12
CA THR A 139 8.91 12.20 6.44
C THR A 139 9.32 13.58 6.95
N SER A 140 10.56 13.97 6.69
CA SER A 140 11.10 15.29 6.99
C SER A 140 11.39 16.05 5.71
N ILE A 141 11.45 17.38 5.79
CA ILE A 141 11.84 18.24 4.66
C ILE A 141 13.36 18.16 4.45
N ASP A 142 13.81 17.97 3.21
CA ASP A 142 15.21 18.19 2.84
C ASP A 142 15.46 19.71 2.67
N PRO A 143 16.37 20.32 3.45
CA PRO A 143 16.66 21.74 3.32
C PRO A 143 17.14 22.17 1.93
N ASN A 144 17.68 21.25 1.12
CA ASN A 144 18.10 21.54 -0.24
C ASN A 144 16.93 21.72 -1.21
N ASP A 145 15.78 21.11 -0.92
CA ASP A 145 14.59 21.18 -1.76
C ASP A 145 13.81 22.50 -1.61
N LEU A 146 14.10 23.27 -0.55
CA LEU A 146 13.51 24.57 -0.23
C LEU A 146 14.21 25.75 -0.92
N LYS A 147 15.34 25.51 -1.60
CA LYS A 147 16.09 26.50 -2.37
C LYS A 147 15.41 26.76 -3.73
#